data_AF-A0A8K0MVN2-F1
#
_entry.id   AF-A0A8K0MVN2-F1
#
_cell.length_a   1.000
_cell.length_b   1.000
_cell.length_c   1.000
_cell.angle_alpha   90.00
_cell.angle_beta   90.00
_cell.angle_gamma   90.00
#
_symmetry.space_group_name_H-M   'P 1'
#
loop_
_entity.id
_entity.type
_entity.pdbx_description
1 polymer ?
#
loop_
_entity_poly.entity_id
_entity_poly.type
_entity_poly.pdbx_seq_one_letter_code
_entity_poly.pdbx_strand_id
1 'polypeptide(L)'
;MKMAYDMRFGEEDDGSHNGNEIKMLGALDITGNRLAKDIRNEVELSKTNDIVNGRAQLPVYMTSNHGNLSMKLEDDIDKMLQELKKSQELLYRAVEQKLYSQKDYILSLYRQLDSERSVLANPISLPNGADYDNLLANVLERVDQIKHEEETLGNMMKIAKGFGQMHKTIIGGHFGLAIDDRTKSGE
;
A
#
# COMPACT_ATOMS: atom_id res chain seq x y z
N MET A 1 45.68 -11.38 36.59
CA MET A 1 46.48 -12.53 36.11
C MET A 1 46.31 -12.58 34.59
N LYS A 2 47.39 -12.67 33.81
CA LYS A 2 47.38 -12.54 32.34
C LYS A 2 47.78 -13.88 31.74
N MET A 3 46.88 -14.54 31.01
CA MET A 3 47.24 -15.60 30.07
C MET A 3 46.37 -15.46 28.82
N ALA A 4 47.02 -15.08 27.73
CA ALA A 4 46.56 -15.42 26.40
C ALA A 4 47.27 -16.70 25.97
N TYR A 5 46.59 -17.56 25.24
CA TYR A 5 47.23 -18.49 24.31
C TYR A 5 46.48 -18.40 22.97
N ASP A 6 47.26 -18.49 21.91
CA ASP A 6 46.97 -17.94 20.59
C ASP A 6 47.45 -18.94 19.52
N MET A 7 46.83 -18.92 18.33
CA MET A 7 47.24 -19.66 17.10
C MET A 7 47.24 -21.21 17.19
N ARG A 8 47.09 -22.02 16.12
CA ARG A 8 46.80 -21.89 14.66
C ARG A 8 46.30 -23.28 14.20
N PHE A 9 45.77 -23.54 12.99
CA PHE A 9 45.57 -22.78 11.74
C PHE A 9 44.36 -23.39 10.97
N GLY A 10 44.05 -22.95 9.75
CA GLY A 10 43.04 -23.60 8.88
C GLY A 10 42.42 -22.68 7.82
N GLU A 11 43.25 -22.22 6.87
CA GLU A 11 42.82 -21.60 5.59
C GLU A 11 42.45 -22.76 4.61
N GLU A 12 41.70 -22.66 3.51
CA GLU A 12 41.12 -21.59 2.65
C GLU A 12 39.61 -21.97 2.38
N ASP A 13 38.71 -21.26 1.70
CA ASP A 13 38.75 -20.50 0.43
C ASP A 13 37.42 -19.73 0.18
N ASP A 14 37.38 -18.84 -0.83
CA ASP A 14 36.25 -18.37 -1.70
C ASP A 14 34.77 -18.42 -1.16
N GLY A 15 33.97 -17.34 -1.13
CA GLY A 15 34.19 -15.96 -1.63
C GLY A 15 32.93 -15.06 -1.68
N SER A 16 32.95 -14.13 -2.64
CA SER A 16 32.17 -12.88 -2.79
C SER A 16 30.62 -12.88 -2.65
N HIS A 17 30.12 -12.04 -1.72
CA HIS A 17 29.06 -11.00 -1.86
C HIS A 17 27.62 -11.30 -2.40
N ASN A 18 26.65 -10.55 -1.84
CA ASN A 18 25.26 -10.28 -2.27
C ASN A 18 24.15 -11.33 -2.04
N GLY A 19 22.93 -10.83 -1.79
CA GLY A 19 21.69 -11.53 -2.17
C GLY A 19 20.47 -11.35 -1.25
N ASN A 20 19.80 -10.20 -1.29
CA ASN A 20 18.50 -10.04 -0.60
C ASN A 20 17.38 -10.63 -1.48
N GLU A 21 16.83 -11.80 -1.15
CA GLU A 21 15.70 -12.39 -1.91
C GLU A 21 14.37 -11.68 -1.63
N ILE A 22 14.03 -10.68 -2.45
CA ILE A 22 12.65 -10.25 -2.63
C ILE A 22 12.02 -11.13 -3.72
N LYS A 23 11.09 -12.02 -3.33
CA LYS A 23 10.24 -12.74 -4.29
C LYS A 23 9.21 -11.79 -4.93
N MET A 24 9.60 -11.12 -6.01
CA MET A 24 8.64 -10.51 -6.94
C MET A 24 8.03 -11.58 -7.84
N LEU A 25 6.69 -11.67 -7.86
CA LEU A 25 5.95 -12.50 -8.80
C LEU A 25 5.44 -11.64 -9.97
N GLY A 26 5.86 -11.97 -11.19
CA GLY A 26 5.03 -11.77 -12.38
C GLY A 26 5.08 -10.43 -13.11
N ALA A 27 6.27 -9.90 -13.43
CA ALA A 27 6.40 -8.96 -14.54
C ALA A 27 6.60 -9.75 -15.86
N LEU A 28 5.60 -9.72 -16.74
CA LEU A 28 5.67 -10.34 -18.07
C LEU A 28 6.44 -9.42 -19.02
N ASP A 29 7.72 -9.71 -19.29
CA ASP A 29 8.51 -8.96 -20.28
C ASP A 29 8.02 -9.26 -21.71
N ILE A 30 7.20 -8.35 -22.23
CA ILE A 30 7.01 -8.19 -23.66
C ILE A 30 7.02 -6.69 -23.97
N THR A 31 8.01 -6.26 -24.77
CA THR A 31 8.10 -5.02 -25.60
C THR A 31 9.36 -4.17 -25.39
N GLY A 32 10.51 -4.76 -25.02
CA GLY A 32 11.81 -4.13 -25.31
C GLY A 32 12.20 -4.21 -26.80
N ASN A 33 11.90 -5.32 -27.46
CA ASN A 33 12.60 -5.74 -28.68
C ASN A 33 11.87 -5.44 -30.01
N ARG A 34 10.63 -4.96 -29.96
CA ARG A 34 9.82 -4.64 -31.16
C ARG A 34 10.10 -3.22 -31.67
N LEU A 35 10.11 -2.25 -30.75
CA LEU A 35 10.34 -0.83 -31.05
C LEU A 35 11.68 -0.59 -31.76
N ALA A 36 12.75 -1.30 -31.36
CA ALA A 36 14.10 -1.16 -31.94
C ALA A 36 14.28 -1.81 -33.33
N LYS A 37 13.30 -2.60 -33.81
CA LYS A 37 13.26 -3.10 -35.19
C LYS A 37 12.49 -2.15 -36.10
N ASP A 38 11.34 -1.64 -35.64
CA ASP A 38 10.48 -0.78 -36.46
C ASP A 38 11.17 0.56 -36.80
N ILE A 39 11.84 1.19 -35.83
CA ILE A 39 12.68 2.40 -36.05
C ILE A 39 13.77 2.16 -37.12
N ARG A 40 14.35 0.95 -37.17
CA ARG A 40 15.47 0.64 -38.07
C ARG A 40 15.02 0.48 -39.52
N ASN A 41 13.77 0.10 -39.74
CA ASN A 41 13.17 -0.04 -41.07
C ASN A 41 12.71 1.31 -41.64
N GLU A 42 12.26 2.25 -40.81
CA GLU A 42 11.88 3.61 -41.27
C GLU A 42 13.09 4.44 -41.74
N VAL A 43 14.26 4.28 -41.10
CA VAL A 43 15.48 5.04 -41.43
C VAL A 43 16.08 4.64 -42.80
N GLU A 44 15.91 3.39 -43.23
CA GLU A 44 16.43 2.92 -44.53
C GLU A 44 15.59 3.41 -45.73
N LEU A 45 14.30 3.74 -45.55
CA LEU A 45 13.44 4.17 -46.67
C LEU A 45 13.73 5.60 -47.17
N SER A 46 14.62 6.34 -46.51
CA SER A 46 14.84 7.79 -46.72
C SER A 46 16.15 8.14 -47.45
N LYS A 47 16.83 7.18 -48.09
CA LYS A 47 18.19 7.37 -48.67
C LYS A 47 18.34 7.20 -50.18
N THR A 48 17.24 7.31 -50.95
CA THR A 48 17.33 7.34 -52.43
C THR A 48 16.44 8.44 -53.01
N ASN A 49 17.02 9.60 -53.33
CA ASN A 49 16.58 10.49 -54.42
C ASN A 49 17.54 11.69 -54.60
N ASP A 50 18.73 11.44 -55.14
CA ASP A 50 19.65 12.48 -55.65
C ASP A 50 19.93 12.27 -57.14
N ILE A 51 18.89 12.39 -57.99
CA ILE A 51 19.05 12.84 -59.38
C ILE A 51 17.92 13.84 -59.69
N VAL A 52 18.32 15.09 -59.95
CA VAL A 52 17.44 16.21 -60.25
C VAL A 52 16.83 16.08 -61.65
N ASN A 53 15.49 16.14 -61.77
CA ASN A 53 14.87 16.85 -62.89
C ASN A 53 13.44 17.38 -62.60
N GLY A 54 13.30 18.71 -62.60
CA GLY A 54 12.12 19.46 -63.02
C GLY A 54 10.70 18.98 -62.68
N ARG A 55 10.29 19.02 -61.40
CA ARG A 55 8.88 19.31 -61.05
C ARG A 55 8.80 19.97 -59.68
N ALA A 56 8.03 21.06 -59.58
CA ALA A 56 7.80 21.74 -58.30
C ALA A 56 7.05 20.79 -57.34
N GLN A 57 7.77 20.26 -56.35
CA GLN A 57 7.17 19.48 -55.28
C GLN A 57 6.57 20.47 -54.27
N LEU A 58 5.24 20.50 -54.20
CA LEU A 58 4.52 21.17 -53.11
C LEU A 58 4.98 20.59 -51.77
N PRO A 59 5.03 21.38 -50.69
CA PRO A 59 5.34 20.85 -49.37
C PRO A 59 4.36 19.73 -49.04
N VAL A 60 4.86 18.51 -48.89
CA VAL A 60 4.08 17.40 -48.36
C VAL A 60 3.79 17.77 -46.91
N TYR A 61 2.57 18.24 -46.67
CA TYR A 61 2.08 18.45 -45.31
C TYR A 61 2.27 17.15 -44.56
N MET A 62 3.11 17.16 -43.53
CA MET A 62 3.19 16.07 -42.57
C MET A 62 1.83 15.99 -41.86
N THR A 63 0.90 15.21 -42.43
CA THR A 63 -0.38 14.86 -41.79
C THR A 63 -0.06 13.91 -40.65
N SER A 64 0.48 14.49 -39.58
CA SER A 64 1.00 13.77 -38.44
C SER A 64 -0.13 13.01 -37.76
N ASN A 65 0.13 11.77 -37.35
CA ASN A 65 -0.87 10.84 -36.80
C ASN A 65 -1.36 11.20 -35.38
N HIS A 66 -1.28 12.49 -35.02
CA HIS A 66 -1.51 13.05 -33.69
C HIS A 66 -2.93 12.82 -33.18
N GLY A 67 -3.94 12.76 -34.05
CA GLY A 67 -5.32 12.45 -33.63
C GLY A 67 -5.44 11.04 -33.00
N ASN A 68 -4.76 10.04 -33.57
CA ASN A 68 -4.77 8.68 -33.05
C ASN A 68 -3.99 8.57 -31.72
N LEU A 69 -2.84 9.25 -31.63
CA LEU A 69 -2.03 9.31 -30.41
C LEU A 69 -2.73 10.09 -29.28
N SER A 70 -3.46 11.16 -29.61
CA SER A 70 -4.22 11.97 -28.65
C SER A 70 -5.40 11.19 -28.08
N MET A 71 -6.18 10.50 -28.93
CA MET A 71 -7.31 9.68 -28.48
C MET A 71 -6.83 8.55 -27.56
N LYS A 72 -5.73 7.87 -27.91
CA LYS A 72 -5.16 6.83 -27.05
C LYS A 72 -4.71 7.39 -25.69
N LEU A 73 -4.11 8.58 -25.66
CA LEU A 73 -3.69 9.22 -24.41
C LEU A 73 -4.90 9.55 -23.51
N GLU A 74 -6.01 9.99 -24.11
CA GLU A 74 -7.28 10.23 -23.40
C GLU A 74 -7.85 8.93 -22.81
N ASP A 75 -7.92 7.85 -23.61
CA ASP A 75 -8.32 6.51 -23.15
C ASP A 75 -7.43 5.98 -22.00
N ASP A 76 -6.10 6.15 -22.11
CA ASP A 76 -5.13 5.72 -21.10
C ASP A 76 -5.27 6.52 -19.79
N ILE A 77 -5.58 7.83 -19.87
CA ILE A 77 -5.86 8.69 -18.70
C ILE A 77 -7.18 8.28 -18.03
N ASP A 78 -8.26 8.13 -18.79
CA ASP A 78 -9.58 7.77 -18.25
C ASP A 78 -9.54 6.40 -17.57
N LYS A 79 -8.86 5.44 -18.18
CA LYS A 79 -8.62 4.13 -17.56
C LYS A 79 -7.87 4.24 -16.24
N MET A 80 -6.78 5.01 -16.19
CA MET A 80 -5.99 5.22 -14.98
C MET A 80 -6.83 5.87 -13.86
N LEU A 81 -7.66 6.86 -14.19
CA LEU A 81 -8.56 7.52 -13.23
C LEU A 81 -9.63 6.57 -12.68
N GLN A 82 -10.20 5.70 -13.52
CA GLN A 82 -11.17 4.68 -13.10
C GLN A 82 -10.54 3.62 -12.19
N GLU A 83 -9.32 3.17 -12.49
CA GLU A 83 -8.58 2.21 -11.66
C GLU A 83 -8.18 2.84 -10.31
N LEU A 84 -7.68 4.07 -10.32
CA LEU A 84 -7.34 4.83 -9.11
C LEU A 84 -8.56 5.02 -8.18
N LYS A 85 -9.70 5.45 -8.74
CA LYS A 85 -10.94 5.62 -7.99
C LYS A 85 -11.39 4.32 -7.32
N LYS A 86 -11.46 3.21 -8.07
CA LYS A 86 -11.85 1.91 -7.53
C LYS A 86 -10.90 1.41 -6.45
N SER A 87 -9.59 1.63 -6.62
CA SER A 87 -8.57 1.28 -5.63
C SER A 87 -8.76 2.05 -4.32
N GLN A 88 -8.98 3.36 -4.38
CA GLN A 88 -9.23 4.20 -3.21
C GLN A 88 -10.55 3.82 -2.49
N GLU A 89 -11.63 3.58 -3.25
CA GLU A 89 -12.92 3.14 -2.69
C GLU A 89 -12.80 1.78 -1.97
N LEU A 90 -12.11 0.80 -2.58
CA LEU A 90 -11.89 -0.52 -1.99
C LEU A 90 -11.01 -0.44 -0.74
N LEU A 91 -9.93 0.33 -0.76
CA LEU A 91 -9.06 0.54 0.39
C LEU A 91 -9.81 1.22 1.54
N TYR A 92 -10.59 2.26 1.25
CA TYR A 92 -11.45 2.93 2.24
C TYR A 92 -12.41 1.94 2.90
N ARG A 93 -13.13 1.14 2.11
CA ARG A 93 -14.09 0.14 2.63
C ARG A 93 -13.42 -0.93 3.49
N ALA A 94 -12.25 -1.42 3.10
CA ALA A 94 -11.52 -2.41 3.89
C ALA A 94 -11.07 -1.85 5.26
N VAL A 95 -10.56 -0.61 5.28
CA VAL A 95 -10.16 0.08 6.52
C VAL A 95 -11.38 0.39 7.39
N GLU A 96 -12.46 0.91 6.80
CA GLU A 96 -13.74 1.18 7.47
C GLU A 96 -14.30 -0.08 8.15
N GLN A 97 -14.40 -1.20 7.43
CA GLN A 97 -14.88 -2.48 7.96
C GLN A 97 -14.02 -2.98 9.12
N LYS A 98 -12.69 -2.89 9.02
CA LYS A 98 -11.78 -3.35 10.08
C LYS A 98 -11.87 -2.47 11.33
N LEU A 99 -11.97 -1.15 11.19
CA LEU A 99 -12.17 -0.22 12.31
C LEU A 99 -13.51 -0.47 13.03
N TYR A 100 -14.61 -0.63 12.30
CA TYR A 100 -15.91 -0.94 12.92
C TYR A 100 -15.92 -2.31 13.60
N SER A 101 -15.36 -3.35 12.95
CA SER A 101 -15.24 -4.68 13.56
C SER A 101 -14.42 -4.66 14.87
N GLN A 102 -13.35 -3.87 14.89
CA GLN A 102 -12.52 -3.65 16.09
C GLN A 102 -13.31 -2.91 17.20
N LYS A 103 -14.05 -1.86 16.85
CA LYS A 103 -14.91 -1.10 17.78
C LYS A 103 -16.00 -1.99 18.38
N ASP A 104 -16.67 -2.80 17.55
CA ASP A 104 -17.76 -3.67 18.00
C ASP A 104 -17.23 -4.84 18.87
N TYR A 105 -16.00 -5.30 18.64
CA TYR A 105 -15.31 -6.24 19.52
C TYR A 105 -15.01 -5.63 20.90
N ILE A 106 -14.45 -4.42 20.96
CA ILE A 106 -14.23 -3.71 22.24
C ILE A 106 -15.55 -3.51 23.00
N LEU A 107 -16.64 -3.16 22.31
CA LEU A 107 -17.96 -3.04 22.92
C LEU A 107 -18.53 -4.38 23.43
N SER A 108 -18.19 -5.52 22.82
CA SER A 108 -18.58 -6.83 23.34
C SER A 108 -17.79 -7.19 24.60
N LEU A 109 -16.50 -6.88 24.66
CA LEU A 109 -15.66 -7.05 25.85
C LEU A 109 -16.16 -6.19 27.03
N TYR A 110 -16.59 -4.94 26.79
CA TYR A 110 -17.21 -4.12 27.83
C TYR A 110 -18.49 -4.74 28.40
N ARG A 111 -19.40 -5.22 27.54
CA ARG A 111 -20.62 -5.91 27.99
C ARG A 111 -20.31 -7.16 28.80
N GLN A 112 -19.29 -7.91 28.39
CA GLN A 112 -18.82 -9.08 29.13
C GLN A 112 -18.26 -8.68 30.51
N LEU A 113 -17.39 -7.68 30.57
CA LEU A 113 -16.84 -7.15 31.82
C LEU A 113 -17.94 -6.70 32.80
N ASP A 114 -18.98 -6.02 32.32
CA ASP A 114 -20.10 -5.58 33.16
C ASP A 114 -20.90 -6.79 33.72
N SER A 115 -21.07 -7.86 32.94
CA SER A 115 -21.69 -9.10 33.42
C SER A 115 -20.81 -9.86 34.43
N GLU A 116 -19.51 -9.99 34.16
CA GLU A 116 -18.54 -10.64 35.04
C GLU A 116 -18.46 -9.91 36.39
N ARG A 117 -18.45 -8.57 36.37
CA ARG A 117 -18.53 -7.71 37.56
C ARG A 117 -19.85 -7.85 38.32
N SER A 118 -20.98 -7.96 37.61
CA SER A 118 -22.29 -8.14 38.23
C SER A 118 -22.39 -9.47 39.00
N VAL A 119 -21.79 -10.54 38.47
CA VAL A 119 -21.68 -11.83 39.17
C VAL A 119 -20.73 -11.72 40.37
N LEU A 120 -19.55 -11.10 40.21
CA LEU A 120 -18.58 -10.91 41.29
C LEU A 120 -19.14 -10.09 42.47
N ALA A 121 -20.00 -9.10 42.18
CA ALA A 121 -20.66 -8.27 43.18
C ALA A 121 -21.79 -8.99 43.95
N ASN A 122 -22.33 -10.09 43.43
CA ASN A 122 -23.37 -10.88 44.09
C ASN A 122 -22.97 -12.37 44.22
N PRO A 123 -22.04 -12.70 45.13
CA PRO A 123 -21.53 -14.06 45.30
C PRO A 123 -22.59 -15.09 45.73
N ILE A 124 -23.78 -14.67 46.15
CA ILE A 124 -24.92 -15.56 46.45
C ILE A 124 -25.46 -16.25 45.17
N SER A 125 -25.19 -15.68 43.99
CA SER A 125 -25.55 -16.27 42.69
C SER A 125 -24.54 -17.26 42.13
N LEU A 126 -23.42 -17.54 42.82
CA LEU A 126 -22.47 -18.57 42.40
C LEU A 126 -23.07 -19.97 42.62
N PRO A 127 -22.91 -20.90 41.66
CA PRO A 127 -23.07 -22.32 41.94
C PRO A 127 -22.14 -22.76 43.07
N ASN A 128 -22.60 -23.66 43.95
CA ASN A 128 -21.75 -24.28 44.98
C ASN A 128 -20.50 -24.90 44.33
N GLY A 129 -19.34 -24.28 44.53
CA GLY A 129 -18.06 -24.71 43.94
C GLY A 129 -17.52 -23.85 42.80
N ALA A 130 -18.20 -22.77 42.40
CA ALA A 130 -17.57 -21.74 41.57
C ALA A 130 -16.55 -20.95 42.42
N ASP A 131 -15.31 -20.90 41.95
CA ASP A 131 -14.21 -20.28 42.67
C ASP A 131 -14.22 -18.74 42.46
N TYR A 132 -14.26 -18.00 43.56
CA TYR A 132 -14.26 -16.54 43.56
C TYR A 132 -12.95 -15.99 42.96
N ASP A 133 -11.83 -16.67 43.19
CA ASP A 133 -10.52 -16.24 42.69
C ASP A 133 -10.44 -16.36 41.16
N ASN A 134 -11.09 -17.37 40.57
CA ASN A 134 -11.22 -17.50 39.12
C ASN A 134 -12.11 -16.41 38.50
N LEU A 135 -13.19 -16.00 39.18
CA LEU A 135 -14.02 -14.88 38.71
C LEU A 135 -13.27 -13.55 38.78
N LEU A 136 -12.50 -13.32 39.84
CA LEU A 136 -11.64 -12.15 39.97
C LEU A 136 -10.54 -12.13 38.89
N ALA A 137 -9.91 -13.27 38.63
CA ALA A 137 -8.93 -13.43 37.55
C ALA A 137 -9.53 -13.09 36.17
N ASN A 138 -10.71 -13.62 35.85
CA ASN A 138 -11.41 -13.33 34.60
C ASN A 138 -11.70 -11.83 34.44
N VAL A 139 -12.15 -11.14 35.50
CA VAL A 139 -12.41 -9.69 35.48
C VAL A 139 -11.13 -8.89 35.24
N LEU A 140 -10.01 -9.29 35.83
CA LEU A 140 -8.71 -8.64 35.63
C LEU A 140 -8.19 -8.87 34.19
N GLU A 141 -8.25 -10.11 33.70
CA GLU A 141 -7.90 -10.46 32.32
C GLU A 141 -8.72 -9.65 31.31
N ARG A 142 -10.04 -9.55 31.51
CA ARG A 142 -10.94 -8.77 30.64
C ARG A 142 -10.57 -7.29 30.61
N VAL A 143 -10.21 -6.71 31.76
CA VAL A 143 -9.77 -5.31 31.86
C VAL A 143 -8.47 -5.09 31.08
N ASP A 144 -7.50 -5.99 31.16
CA ASP A 144 -6.24 -5.86 30.43
C ASP A 144 -6.39 -6.14 28.93
N GLN A 145 -7.27 -7.06 28.56
CA GLN A 145 -7.68 -7.30 27.17
C GLN A 145 -8.31 -6.04 26.55
N ILE A 146 -9.24 -5.38 27.24
CA ILE A 146 -9.86 -4.14 26.75
C ILE A 146 -8.81 -3.06 26.48
N LYS A 147 -7.88 -2.82 27.42
CA LYS A 147 -6.79 -1.84 27.21
C LYS A 147 -5.97 -2.14 25.96
N HIS A 148 -5.64 -3.41 25.72
CA HIS A 148 -4.85 -3.83 24.57
C HIS A 148 -5.61 -3.63 23.24
N GLU A 149 -6.91 -3.96 23.20
CA GLU A 149 -7.73 -3.78 22.01
C GLU A 149 -8.03 -2.29 21.73
N GLU A 150 -8.14 -1.45 22.76
CA GLU A 150 -8.24 0.01 22.64
C GLU A 150 -6.94 0.64 22.11
N GLU A 151 -5.78 0.21 22.61
CA GLU A 151 -4.47 0.63 22.06
C GLU A 151 -4.35 0.20 20.59
N THR A 152 -4.77 -1.02 20.27
CA THR A 152 -4.78 -1.58 18.91
C THR A 152 -5.66 -0.75 17.98
N LEU A 153 -6.89 -0.40 18.40
CA LEU A 153 -7.76 0.51 17.64
C LEU A 153 -7.13 1.90 17.45
N GLY A 154 -6.55 2.46 18.52
CA GLY A 154 -5.85 3.75 18.46
C GLY A 154 -4.68 3.73 17.46
N ASN A 155 -3.95 2.62 17.38
CA ASN A 155 -2.87 2.44 16.41
C ASN A 155 -3.39 2.27 14.97
N MET A 156 -4.49 1.53 14.76
CA MET A 156 -5.17 1.47 13.45
C MET A 156 -5.61 2.87 12.97
N MET A 157 -6.18 3.69 13.85
CA MET A 157 -6.60 5.06 13.53
C MET A 157 -5.41 5.98 13.20
N LYS A 158 -4.29 5.88 13.93
CA LYS A 158 -3.04 6.62 13.61
C LYS A 158 -2.51 6.24 12.22
N ILE A 159 -2.48 4.94 11.90
CA ILE A 159 -2.01 4.43 10.61
C ILE A 159 -2.91 4.94 9.48
N ALA A 160 -4.24 4.83 9.62
CA ALA A 160 -5.19 5.34 8.63
C ALA A 160 -5.02 6.85 8.37
N LYS A 161 -4.80 7.65 9.43
CA LYS A 161 -4.48 9.08 9.31
C LYS A 161 -3.15 9.32 8.57
N GLY A 162 -2.13 8.52 8.86
CA GLY A 162 -0.82 8.57 8.20
C GLY A 162 -0.89 8.30 6.70
N PHE A 163 -1.69 7.31 6.27
CA PHE A 163 -1.95 7.07 4.84
C PHE A 163 -2.59 8.28 4.15
N GLY A 164 -3.56 8.94 4.80
CA GLY A 164 -4.15 10.17 4.28
C GLY A 164 -3.13 11.31 4.11
N GLN A 165 -2.19 11.46 5.05
CA GLN A 165 -1.12 12.47 4.95
C GLN A 165 -0.10 12.14 3.85
N MET A 166 0.34 10.88 3.76
CA MET A 166 1.24 10.41 2.70
C MET A 166 0.64 10.67 1.30
N HIS A 167 -0.64 10.33 1.12
CA HIS A 167 -1.35 10.52 -0.14
C HIS A 167 -1.40 12.00 -0.55
N LYS A 168 -1.68 12.91 0.41
CA LYS A 168 -1.64 14.37 0.18
C LYS A 168 -0.25 14.85 -0.26
N THR A 169 0.82 14.36 0.36
CA THR A 169 2.20 14.73 0.01
C THR A 169 2.59 14.25 -1.40
N ILE A 170 2.28 13.00 -1.73
CA ILE A 170 2.58 12.42 -3.06
C ILE A 170 1.80 13.17 -4.16
N ILE A 171 0.51 13.44 -3.94
CA ILE A 171 -0.30 14.20 -4.91
C ILE A 171 0.23 15.63 -5.09
N GLY A 172 0.57 16.32 -3.99
CA GLY A 172 1.15 17.67 -4.07
C GLY A 172 2.47 17.69 -4.85
N GLY A 173 3.35 16.71 -4.63
CA GLY A 173 4.66 16.62 -5.29
C GLY A 173 4.61 16.27 -6.78
N HIS A 174 3.72 15.36 -7.20
CA HIS A 174 3.67 14.86 -8.58
C HIS A 174 2.60 15.50 -9.47
N PHE A 175 1.51 16.02 -8.91
CA PHE A 175 0.40 16.61 -9.65
C PHE A 175 0.26 18.12 -9.41
N GLY A 176 1.04 18.71 -8.49
CA GLY A 176 0.96 20.13 -8.15
C GLY A 176 -0.34 20.53 -7.43
N LEU A 177 -1.12 19.55 -6.94
CA LEU A 177 -2.43 19.78 -6.33
C LEU A 177 -2.29 19.99 -4.82
N ALA A 178 -2.60 21.20 -4.35
CA ALA A 178 -2.77 21.49 -2.93
C ALA A 178 -4.15 20.99 -2.45
N ILE A 179 -4.21 19.79 -1.86
CA ILE A 179 -5.42 19.27 -1.22
C ILE A 179 -5.61 19.97 0.15
N ASP A 180 -6.31 21.11 0.12
CA ASP A 180 -6.67 21.90 1.30
C ASP A 180 -7.75 21.19 2.15
N ASP A 181 -7.55 21.11 3.47
CA ASP A 181 -8.41 20.39 4.41
C ASP A 181 -9.61 21.27 4.84
N ARG A 182 -10.39 21.74 3.87
CA ARG A 182 -11.58 22.58 4.13
C ARG A 182 -12.79 21.78 4.58
N THR A 183 -12.63 21.10 5.70
CA THR A 183 -13.71 20.72 6.61
C THR A 183 -13.50 21.42 7.96
N LYS A 184 -13.24 22.74 7.92
CA LYS A 184 -13.41 23.57 9.11
C LYS A 184 -14.89 23.61 9.46
N SER A 185 -15.17 23.12 10.67
CA SER A 185 -16.37 23.34 11.48
C SER A 185 -17.29 24.45 10.96
N GLY A 186 -18.48 24.06 10.50
CA GLY A 186 -19.60 24.98 10.37
C GLY A 186 -20.27 25.15 11.73
N GLU A 187 -20.16 26.37 12.25
CA GLU A 187 -21.03 27.07 13.24
C GLU A 187 -21.79 26.24 14.29
#